data_AF-A0A7J7JV51-F1
#
_entry.id   AF-A0A7J7JV51-F1
#
_cell.length_a   1.000
_cell.length_b   1.000
_cell.length_c   1.000
_cell.angle_alpha   90.00
_cell.angle_beta   90.00
_cell.angle_gamma   90.00
#
_symmetry.space_group_name_H-M   'P 1'
#
loop_
_entity.id
_entity.type
_entity.pdbx_description
1 polymer ?
#
loop_
_entity_poly.entity_id
_entity_poly.type
_entity_poly.pdbx_seq_one_letter_code
_entity_poly.pdbx_strand_id
1 'polypeptide(L)'
;MQFLYPFIEAIRKTAFGSRQFVIVIITVTITLPLSLYRDVARISKASLVSLILIIFILIAMLVKAILLHDKVPPTADAWDFAHQDFMQAIGILSFAYMCHHNSFLLYTSLENPTEKRWSLVTHASVFSSMLITLIFGVLGYVTFTGYVQGDILLNYCFEDDFMNVARFAYAMTVVLTWPLECFVTREVIENSIFASKEPQLGRHILITVIIAALTCGISMATDCVEVVLQLNVRVAADVLTSNSTSKNNLSKGMTEIILLETA
;
A
#
# COMPACT_ATOMS: atom_id res chain seq x y z
N MET A 1 27.12 -1.38 -10.28
CA MET A 1 27.52 -0.62 -9.08
C MET A 1 28.48 -1.44 -8.20
N GLN A 2 29.58 -1.98 -8.76
CA GLN A 2 30.57 -2.76 -8.00
C GLN A 2 31.26 -1.97 -6.86
N PHE A 3 31.23 -0.64 -6.92
CA PHE A 3 31.85 0.22 -5.91
C PHE A 3 31.00 0.38 -4.62
N LEU A 4 29.67 0.23 -4.71
CA LEU A 4 28.77 0.37 -3.56
C LEU A 4 28.55 -0.95 -2.81
N TYR A 5 28.74 -2.10 -3.47
CA TYR A 5 28.57 -3.42 -2.87
C TYR A 5 29.41 -3.61 -1.59
N PRO A 6 30.73 -3.29 -1.55
CA PRO A 6 31.51 -3.40 -0.31
C PRO A 6 31.06 -2.40 0.77
N PHE A 7 30.52 -1.23 0.39
CA PHE A 7 30.01 -0.24 1.35
C PHE A 7 28.67 -0.68 1.98
N ILE A 8 27.78 -1.25 1.18
CA ILE A 8 26.49 -1.82 1.64
C ILE A 8 26.75 -3.04 2.54
N GLU A 9 27.70 -3.90 2.17
CA GLU A 9 28.09 -5.07 2.97
C GLU A 9 28.80 -4.68 4.28
N ALA A 10 29.61 -3.61 4.26
CA ALA A 10 30.24 -3.04 5.45
C ALA A 10 29.22 -2.40 6.40
N ILE A 11 28.22 -1.69 5.86
CA ILE A 11 27.10 -1.16 6.65
C ILE A 11 26.29 -2.31 7.26
N ARG A 12 25.95 -3.33 6.46
CA ARG A 12 25.20 -4.52 6.87
C ARG A 12 25.85 -5.27 8.04
N LYS A 13 27.19 -5.32 8.11
CA LYS A 13 27.94 -5.98 9.19
C LYS A 13 28.10 -5.15 10.47
N THR A 14 27.73 -3.88 10.46
CA THR A 14 27.83 -2.99 11.64
C THR A 14 26.47 -2.92 12.37
N ALA A 15 26.43 -2.56 13.65
CA ALA A 15 25.16 -2.34 14.39
C ALA A 15 24.21 -1.33 13.68
N PHE A 16 24.77 -0.43 12.87
CA PHE A 16 24.06 0.50 11.97
C PHE A 16 23.37 -0.16 10.76
N GLY A 17 23.70 -1.40 10.44
CA GLY A 17 23.08 -2.18 9.35
C GLY A 17 21.90 -3.04 9.80
N SER A 18 21.55 -3.01 11.09
CA SER A 18 20.34 -3.69 11.56
C SER A 18 19.12 -3.09 10.87
N ARG A 19 18.23 -3.96 10.35
CA ARG A 19 16.99 -3.56 9.66
C ARG A 19 16.21 -2.52 10.47
N GLN A 20 16.15 -2.70 11.78
CA GLN A 20 15.47 -1.81 12.72
C GLN A 20 16.08 -0.40 12.74
N PHE A 21 17.41 -0.28 12.76
CA PHE A 21 18.08 1.02 12.72
C PHE A 21 17.80 1.77 11.42
N VAL A 22 17.82 1.06 10.28
CA VAL A 22 17.54 1.63 8.95
C VAL A 22 16.08 2.14 8.86
N ILE A 23 15.12 1.40 9.42
CA ILE A 23 13.72 1.83 9.46
C ILE A 23 13.59 3.13 10.27
N VAL A 24 14.19 3.19 11.45
CA VAL A 24 14.12 4.37 12.34
C VAL A 24 14.77 5.58 11.67
N ILE A 25 15.98 5.43 11.10
CA ILE A 25 16.69 6.57 10.52
C ILE A 25 15.95 7.14 9.31
N ILE A 26 15.44 6.29 8.41
CA ILE A 26 14.64 6.74 7.25
C ILE A 26 13.36 7.41 7.73
N THR A 27 12.72 6.84 8.74
CA THR A 27 11.47 7.38 9.29
C THR A 27 11.69 8.78 9.85
N VAL A 28 12.71 8.99 10.67
CA VAL A 28 12.98 10.28 11.32
C VAL A 28 13.52 11.32 10.34
N THR A 29 14.39 10.92 9.41
CA THR A 29 15.13 11.88 8.55
C THR A 29 14.45 12.19 7.24
N ILE A 30 13.62 11.28 6.70
CA ILE A 30 12.98 11.44 5.39
C ILE A 30 11.47 11.48 5.56
N THR A 31 10.91 10.41 6.09
CA THR A 31 9.46 10.16 6.11
C THR A 31 8.70 11.17 6.98
N LEU A 32 9.19 11.44 8.20
CA LEU A 32 8.60 12.36 9.15
C LEU A 32 8.62 13.82 8.65
N PRO A 33 9.76 14.42 8.24
CA PRO A 33 9.76 15.79 7.74
C PRO A 33 8.92 15.94 6.47
N LEU A 34 8.90 14.92 5.61
CA LEU A 34 8.08 14.93 4.40
C LEU A 34 6.59 14.88 4.71
N SER A 35 6.17 14.12 5.74
CA SER A 35 4.77 14.07 6.21
C SER A 35 4.29 15.33 6.95
N LEU A 36 5.23 16.11 7.49
CA LEU A 36 4.94 17.40 8.12
C LEU A 36 4.82 18.54 7.10
N TYR A 37 5.22 18.27 5.85
CA TYR A 37 5.12 19.21 4.75
C TYR A 37 3.64 19.40 4.35
N ARG A 38 3.16 20.65 4.39
CA ARG A 38 1.73 20.98 4.23
C ARG A 38 1.27 21.22 2.78
N ASP A 39 2.20 21.35 1.84
CA ASP A 39 1.86 21.73 0.46
C ASP A 39 1.59 20.48 -0.40
N VAL A 40 0.31 20.12 -0.47
CA VAL A 40 -0.23 18.98 -1.24
C VAL A 40 0.07 19.14 -2.75
N ALA A 41 0.19 20.37 -3.27
CA ALA A 41 0.41 20.60 -4.69
C ALA A 41 1.82 20.14 -5.15
N ARG A 42 2.82 20.20 -4.27
CA ARG A 42 4.16 19.67 -4.57
C ARG A 42 4.20 18.15 -4.49
N ILE A 43 3.39 17.55 -3.62
CA ILE A 43 3.26 16.09 -3.50
C ILE A 43 2.67 15.52 -4.80
N SER A 44 1.65 16.15 -5.38
CA SER A 44 1.08 15.74 -6.67
C SER A 44 2.12 15.68 -7.80
N LYS A 45 3.04 16.65 -7.87
CA LYS A 45 4.16 16.62 -8.83
C LYS A 45 5.14 15.48 -8.55
N ALA A 46 5.41 15.19 -7.27
CA ALA A 46 6.24 14.07 -6.88
C ALA A 46 5.59 12.71 -7.23
N SER A 47 4.26 12.59 -7.16
CA SER A 47 3.53 11.38 -7.56
C SER A 47 3.68 11.06 -9.06
N LEU A 48 3.87 12.06 -9.93
CA LEU A 48 4.20 11.82 -11.34
C LEU A 48 5.56 11.13 -11.50
N VAL A 49 6.55 11.48 -10.66
CA VAL A 49 7.84 10.80 -10.63
C VAL A 49 7.67 9.35 -10.20
N SER A 50 6.83 9.08 -9.19
CA SER A 50 6.51 7.71 -8.77
C SER A 50 5.92 6.87 -9.90
N LEU A 51 5.07 7.44 -10.73
CA LEU A 51 4.50 6.73 -11.88
C LEU A 51 5.57 6.30 -12.89
N ILE A 52 6.55 7.16 -13.16
CA ILE A 52 7.68 6.83 -14.04
C ILE A 52 8.54 5.70 -13.43
N LEU A 53 8.78 5.74 -12.12
CA LEU A 53 9.50 4.68 -11.41
C LEU A 53 8.74 3.34 -11.47
N ILE A 54 7.42 3.33 -11.37
CA ILE A 54 6.60 2.12 -11.53
C ILE A 54 6.72 1.55 -12.93
N ILE A 55 6.67 2.39 -13.97
CA ILE A 55 6.88 1.95 -15.37
C ILE A 55 8.28 1.36 -15.54
N PHE A 56 9.31 1.97 -14.94
CA PHE A 56 10.65 1.42 -14.94
C PHE A 56 10.73 0.03 -14.29
N ILE A 57 10.07 -0.17 -13.14
CA ILE A 57 10.02 -1.48 -12.47
C ILE A 57 9.33 -2.51 -13.36
N LEU A 58 8.23 -2.15 -14.03
CA LEU A 58 7.55 -3.04 -14.98
C LEU A 58 8.46 -3.47 -16.14
N ILE A 59 9.19 -2.52 -16.72
CA ILE A 59 10.16 -2.81 -17.77
C ILE A 59 11.26 -3.74 -17.25
N ALA A 60 11.75 -3.50 -16.03
CA ALA A 60 12.77 -4.33 -15.42
C ALA A 60 12.28 -5.78 -15.23
N MET A 61 11.05 -5.94 -14.73
CA MET A 61 10.40 -7.25 -14.59
C MET A 61 10.19 -7.92 -15.95
N LEU A 62 9.75 -7.18 -16.98
CA LEU A 62 9.57 -7.72 -18.32
C LEU A 62 10.88 -8.25 -18.91
N VAL A 63 11.97 -7.47 -18.81
CA VAL A 63 13.30 -7.91 -19.27
C VAL A 63 13.72 -9.19 -18.54
N LYS A 64 13.50 -9.26 -17.23
CA LYS A 64 13.84 -10.43 -16.44
C LYS A 64 12.96 -11.64 -16.76
N ALA A 65 11.67 -11.45 -17.01
CA ALA A 65 10.77 -12.51 -17.43
C ALA A 65 11.28 -13.22 -18.68
N ILE A 66 11.76 -12.46 -19.67
CA ILE A 66 12.32 -13.01 -20.91
C ILE A 66 13.66 -13.72 -20.66
N LEU A 67 14.54 -13.13 -19.84
CA LEU A 67 15.88 -13.69 -19.57
C LEU A 67 15.89 -14.92 -18.65
N LEU A 68 14.89 -15.06 -17.78
CA LEU A 68 14.78 -16.13 -16.79
C LEU A 68 13.81 -17.24 -17.21
N HIS A 69 13.09 -17.08 -18.32
CA HIS A 69 12.10 -18.05 -18.82
C HIS A 69 12.61 -19.49 -18.82
N ASP A 70 13.83 -19.73 -19.34
CA ASP A 70 14.39 -21.09 -19.45
C ASP A 70 15.12 -21.56 -18.18
N LYS A 71 15.27 -20.69 -17.19
CA LYS A 71 16.05 -20.96 -15.97
C LYS A 71 15.20 -21.35 -14.78
N VAL A 72 13.94 -20.93 -14.76
CA VAL A 72 13.00 -21.26 -13.68
C VAL A 72 12.13 -22.42 -14.15
N PRO A 73 12.28 -23.63 -13.60
CA PRO A 73 11.44 -24.75 -13.99
C PRO A 73 9.98 -24.46 -13.57
N PRO A 74 8.99 -24.72 -14.44
CA PRO A 74 7.60 -24.56 -14.06
C PRO A 74 7.24 -25.55 -12.96
N THR A 75 6.42 -25.11 -12.01
CA THR A 75 5.84 -26.00 -11.00
C THR A 75 4.79 -26.92 -11.66
N ALA A 76 4.62 -28.14 -11.15
CA ALA A 76 3.67 -29.12 -11.73
C ALA A 76 2.24 -28.57 -11.85
N ASP A 77 1.83 -27.75 -10.88
CA ASP A 77 0.49 -27.17 -10.78
C ASP A 77 0.45 -25.69 -11.24
N ALA A 78 1.45 -25.25 -12.02
CA ALA A 78 1.63 -23.83 -12.36
C ALA A 78 0.46 -23.18 -13.12
N TRP A 79 -0.42 -23.95 -13.76
CA TRP A 79 -1.52 -23.43 -14.56
C TRP A 79 -2.89 -23.92 -14.09
N ASP A 80 -2.97 -24.40 -12.85
CA ASP A 80 -4.25 -24.74 -12.24
C ASP A 80 -5.08 -23.48 -12.03
N PHE A 81 -6.32 -23.53 -12.52
CA PHE A 81 -7.23 -22.38 -12.50
C PHE A 81 -7.65 -21.99 -11.07
N ALA A 82 -7.67 -22.93 -10.14
CA ALA A 82 -8.12 -22.69 -8.77
C ALA A 82 -7.21 -23.38 -7.75
N HIS A 83 -6.68 -22.59 -6.83
CA HIS A 83 -5.90 -23.03 -5.67
C HIS A 83 -6.65 -22.66 -4.38
N GLN A 84 -6.32 -23.30 -3.26
CA GLN A 84 -6.99 -23.03 -1.97
C GLN A 84 -6.79 -21.58 -1.49
N ASP A 85 -5.71 -20.94 -1.91
CA ASP A 85 -5.36 -19.56 -1.53
C ASP A 85 -6.08 -18.49 -2.38
N PHE A 86 -6.97 -18.88 -3.29
CA PHE A 86 -7.72 -17.94 -4.13
C PHE A 86 -8.49 -16.89 -3.31
N MET A 87 -9.09 -17.30 -2.19
CA MET A 87 -9.83 -16.38 -1.32
C MET A 87 -8.91 -15.32 -0.68
N GLN A 88 -7.68 -15.72 -0.34
CA GLN A 88 -6.67 -14.79 0.17
C GLN A 88 -6.24 -13.79 -0.91
N ALA A 89 -6.08 -14.24 -2.15
CA ALA A 89 -5.76 -13.39 -3.29
C ALA A 89 -6.84 -12.32 -3.54
N ILE A 90 -8.14 -12.67 -3.44
CA ILE A 90 -9.23 -11.69 -3.50
C ILE A 90 -9.08 -10.63 -2.41
N GLY A 91 -8.74 -11.03 -1.19
CA GLY A 91 -8.51 -10.12 -0.07
C GLY A 91 -7.40 -9.11 -0.36
N ILE A 92 -6.24 -9.60 -0.79
CA ILE A 92 -5.08 -8.78 -1.14
C ILE A 92 -5.42 -7.82 -2.30
N LEU A 93 -6.11 -8.31 -3.33
CA LEU A 93 -6.54 -7.50 -4.47
C LEU A 93 -7.53 -6.41 -4.03
N SER A 94 -8.46 -6.74 -3.13
CA SER A 94 -9.43 -5.77 -2.59
C SER A 94 -8.73 -4.65 -1.82
N PHE A 95 -7.69 -4.97 -1.04
CA PHE A 95 -6.86 -3.98 -0.36
C PHE A 95 -6.05 -3.12 -1.35
N ALA A 96 -5.52 -3.72 -2.43
CA ALA A 96 -4.77 -2.99 -3.45
C ALA A 96 -5.61 -1.91 -4.17
N TYR A 97 -6.92 -2.11 -4.30
CA TYR A 97 -7.85 -1.10 -4.86
C TYR A 97 -8.52 -0.21 -3.81
N MET A 98 -8.05 -0.25 -2.56
CA MET A 98 -8.57 0.63 -1.52
C MET A 98 -8.05 2.06 -1.70
N CYS A 99 -8.88 2.92 -2.31
CA CYS A 99 -8.54 4.34 -2.54
C CYS A 99 -9.63 5.33 -2.09
N HIS A 100 -10.68 4.82 -1.44
CA HIS A 100 -11.85 5.63 -1.06
C HIS A 100 -11.52 6.69 -0.01
N HIS A 101 -10.57 6.43 0.90
CA HIS A 101 -10.13 7.40 1.90
C HIS A 101 -9.47 8.63 1.29
N ASN A 102 -8.79 8.46 0.16
CA ASN A 102 -8.12 9.55 -0.57
C ASN A 102 -9.05 10.30 -1.53
N SER A 103 -10.30 9.83 -1.71
CA SER A 103 -11.22 10.37 -2.73
C SER A 103 -11.58 11.83 -2.50
N PHE A 104 -11.75 12.25 -1.24
CA PHE A 104 -12.04 13.65 -0.93
C PHE A 104 -10.89 14.58 -1.33
N LEU A 105 -9.66 14.21 -0.95
CA LEU A 105 -8.44 14.95 -1.30
C LEU A 105 -8.25 15.07 -2.81
N LEU A 106 -8.49 13.99 -3.54
CA LEU A 106 -8.38 13.96 -5.01
C LEU A 106 -9.48 14.80 -5.67
N TYR A 107 -10.71 14.76 -5.14
CA TYR A 107 -11.82 15.56 -5.65
C TYR A 107 -11.55 17.06 -5.51
N THR A 108 -11.09 17.50 -4.34
CA THR A 108 -10.75 18.91 -4.09
C THR A 108 -9.53 19.39 -4.86
N SER A 109 -8.65 18.47 -5.28
CA SER A 109 -7.47 18.76 -6.09
C SER A 109 -7.77 18.85 -7.60
N LEU A 110 -8.97 18.44 -8.03
CA LEU A 110 -9.36 18.43 -9.43
C LEU A 110 -9.69 19.85 -9.91
N GLU A 111 -9.17 20.23 -11.09
CA GLU A 111 -9.48 21.52 -11.70
C GLU A 111 -10.95 21.56 -12.16
N ASN A 112 -11.71 22.51 -11.61
CA ASN A 112 -13.16 22.65 -11.81
C ASN A 112 -13.92 21.33 -11.48
N PRO A 113 -14.04 20.99 -10.19
CA PRO A 113 -14.64 19.73 -9.76
C PRO A 113 -16.13 19.71 -10.11
N THR A 114 -16.53 18.76 -10.94
CA THR A 114 -17.93 18.46 -11.28
C THR A 114 -18.13 16.96 -11.20
N GLU A 115 -19.34 16.51 -10.86
CA GLU A 115 -19.63 15.08 -10.72
C GLU A 115 -19.31 14.28 -11.99
N LYS A 116 -19.64 14.83 -13.16
CA LYS A 116 -19.34 14.20 -14.46
C LYS A 116 -17.84 14.01 -14.68
N ARG A 117 -17.03 15.04 -14.38
CA ARG A 117 -15.56 14.95 -14.53
C ARG A 117 -14.95 14.02 -13.50
N TRP A 118 -15.40 14.09 -12.25
CA TRP A 118 -14.96 13.20 -11.19
C TRP A 118 -15.21 11.72 -11.56
N SER A 119 -16.42 11.41 -12.04
CA SER A 119 -16.76 10.05 -12.48
C SER A 119 -15.87 9.58 -13.63
N LEU A 120 -15.67 10.40 -14.66
CA LEU A 120 -14.82 10.07 -15.80
C LEU A 120 -13.36 9.81 -15.37
N VAL A 121 -12.77 10.72 -14.59
CA VAL A 121 -11.38 10.62 -14.12
C VAL A 121 -11.20 9.41 -13.22
N THR A 122 -12.16 9.15 -12.32
CA THR A 122 -12.10 7.99 -11.42
C THR A 122 -12.17 6.68 -12.20
N HIS A 123 -13.13 6.52 -13.13
CA HIS A 123 -13.23 5.31 -13.94
C HIS A 123 -12.00 5.09 -14.81
N ALA A 124 -11.48 6.14 -15.46
CA ALA A 124 -10.27 6.05 -16.26
C ALA A 124 -9.03 5.67 -15.41
N SER A 125 -8.93 6.20 -14.19
CA SER A 125 -7.82 5.91 -13.26
C SER A 125 -7.89 4.50 -12.68
N VAL A 126 -9.09 4.04 -12.30
CA VAL A 126 -9.30 2.67 -11.82
C VAL A 126 -9.02 1.67 -12.95
N PHE A 127 -9.50 1.94 -14.16
CA PHE A 127 -9.25 1.07 -15.30
C PHE A 127 -7.76 1.01 -15.67
N SER A 128 -7.05 2.14 -15.68
CA SER A 128 -5.62 2.15 -15.97
C SER A 128 -4.78 1.45 -14.90
N SER A 129 -5.11 1.66 -13.61
CA SER A 129 -4.48 0.93 -12.51
C SER A 129 -4.76 -0.58 -12.58
N MET A 130 -5.92 -0.98 -13.09
CA MET A 130 -6.26 -2.38 -13.34
C MET A 130 -5.34 -3.02 -14.38
N LEU A 131 -5.12 -2.35 -15.50
CA LEU A 131 -4.21 -2.85 -16.53
C LEU A 131 -2.77 -2.97 -16.00
N ILE A 132 -2.28 -1.96 -15.27
CA ILE A 132 -0.94 -1.97 -14.68
C ILE A 132 -0.78 -3.12 -13.68
N THR A 133 -1.75 -3.30 -12.78
CA THR A 133 -1.74 -4.37 -11.77
C THR A 133 -1.80 -5.75 -12.41
N LEU A 134 -2.62 -5.91 -13.46
CA LEU A 134 -2.70 -7.15 -14.23
C LEU A 134 -1.34 -7.48 -14.89
N ILE A 135 -0.68 -6.48 -15.48
CA ILE A 135 0.65 -6.66 -16.08
C ILE A 135 1.67 -7.07 -15.01
N PHE A 136 1.68 -6.42 -13.84
CA PHE A 136 2.54 -6.82 -12.72
C PHE A 136 2.32 -8.28 -12.32
N GLY A 137 1.05 -8.67 -12.13
CA GLY A 137 0.67 -10.02 -11.76
C GLY A 137 1.10 -11.06 -12.79
N VAL A 138 0.81 -10.81 -14.08
CA VAL A 138 1.18 -11.72 -15.17
C VAL A 138 2.69 -11.84 -15.30
N LEU A 139 3.44 -10.72 -15.32
CA LEU A 139 4.89 -10.77 -15.46
C LEU A 139 5.57 -11.46 -14.27
N GLY A 140 5.12 -11.17 -13.05
CA GLY A 140 5.62 -11.82 -11.85
C GLY A 140 5.35 -13.33 -11.87
N TYR A 141 4.12 -13.72 -12.18
CA TYR A 141 3.70 -15.12 -12.18
C TYR A 141 4.35 -15.93 -13.30
N VAL A 142 4.41 -15.41 -14.53
CA VAL A 142 5.06 -16.10 -15.66
C VAL A 142 6.55 -16.33 -15.38
N THR A 143 7.22 -15.42 -14.66
CA THR A 143 8.65 -15.55 -14.37
C THR A 143 8.94 -16.65 -13.34
N PHE A 144 8.10 -16.81 -12.32
CA PHE A 144 8.41 -17.65 -11.16
C PHE A 144 7.44 -18.80 -10.91
N THR A 145 6.27 -18.80 -11.53
CA THR A 145 5.21 -19.80 -11.36
C THR A 145 4.87 -20.04 -9.87
N GLY A 146 4.99 -21.27 -9.37
CA GLY A 146 4.73 -21.61 -7.96
C GLY A 146 5.77 -21.09 -6.95
N TYR A 147 6.85 -20.44 -7.40
CA TYR A 147 7.90 -19.90 -6.52
C TYR A 147 7.70 -18.42 -6.14
N VAL A 148 6.57 -17.81 -6.50
CA VAL A 148 6.28 -16.39 -6.19
C VAL A 148 6.19 -16.16 -4.68
N GLN A 149 6.96 -15.19 -4.16
CA GLN A 149 6.80 -14.69 -2.79
C GLN A 149 5.84 -13.50 -2.74
N GLY A 150 5.32 -13.19 -1.55
CA GLY A 150 4.44 -12.04 -1.32
C GLY A 150 5.06 -10.68 -1.70
N ASP A 151 6.39 -10.57 -1.74
CA ASP A 151 7.10 -9.48 -2.43
C ASP A 151 7.90 -10.06 -3.59
N ILE A 152 7.42 -9.85 -4.81
CA ILE A 152 8.01 -10.39 -6.04
C ILE A 152 9.45 -9.89 -6.27
N LEU A 153 9.80 -8.70 -5.76
CA LEU A 153 11.15 -8.17 -5.93
C LEU A 153 12.16 -8.93 -5.07
N LEU A 154 11.73 -9.70 -4.06
CA LEU A 154 12.60 -10.58 -3.26
C LEU A 154 12.95 -11.89 -3.97
N ASN A 155 12.20 -12.27 -5.01
CA ASN A 155 12.52 -13.47 -5.80
C ASN A 155 13.79 -13.33 -6.64
N TYR A 156 14.16 -12.09 -7.02
CA TYR A 156 15.36 -11.86 -7.80
C TYR A 156 16.62 -11.92 -6.92
N CYS A 157 17.77 -12.29 -7.48
CA CYS A 157 19.02 -12.34 -6.71
C CYS A 157 19.42 -10.93 -6.18
N PHE A 158 20.05 -10.88 -5.01
CA PHE A 158 20.62 -9.64 -4.45
C PHE A 158 21.92 -9.21 -5.15
N GLU A 159 22.55 -10.07 -5.93
CA GLU A 159 23.72 -9.74 -6.76
C GLU A 159 23.32 -9.11 -8.10
N ASP A 160 22.03 -9.08 -8.41
CA ASP A 160 21.50 -8.51 -9.65
C ASP A 160 21.37 -6.99 -9.55
N ASP A 161 22.42 -6.28 -9.98
CA ASP A 161 22.50 -4.82 -9.97
C ASP A 161 21.27 -4.16 -10.62
N PHE A 162 20.75 -4.72 -11.71
CA PHE A 162 19.60 -4.15 -12.41
C PHE A 162 18.33 -4.23 -11.56
N MET A 163 18.11 -5.37 -10.89
CA MET A 163 16.96 -5.52 -9.98
C MET A 163 17.15 -4.78 -8.66
N ASN A 164 18.38 -4.55 -8.21
CA ASN A 164 18.66 -3.67 -7.08
C ASN A 164 18.27 -2.21 -7.37
N VAL A 165 18.45 -1.73 -8.61
CA VAL A 165 17.94 -0.41 -9.03
C VAL A 165 16.40 -0.39 -9.01
N ALA A 166 15.74 -1.47 -9.46
CA ALA A 166 14.28 -1.59 -9.38
C ALA A 166 13.77 -1.59 -7.92
N ARG A 167 14.46 -2.26 -7.00
CA ARG A 167 14.15 -2.23 -5.55
C ARG A 167 14.31 -0.83 -4.97
N PHE A 168 15.36 -0.11 -5.35
CA PHE A 168 15.55 1.28 -4.92
C PHE A 168 14.45 2.19 -5.47
N ALA A 169 14.09 2.04 -6.75
CA ALA A 169 12.96 2.75 -7.36
C ALA A 169 11.65 2.47 -6.61
N TYR A 170 11.39 1.21 -6.27
CA TYR A 170 10.23 0.81 -5.47
C TYR A 170 10.25 1.48 -4.09
N ALA A 171 11.37 1.44 -3.36
CA ALA A 171 11.51 2.12 -2.07
C ALA A 171 11.22 3.63 -2.17
N MET A 172 11.70 4.29 -3.24
CA MET A 172 11.40 5.70 -3.49
C MET A 172 9.90 5.94 -3.72
N THR A 173 9.21 5.08 -4.48
CA THR A 173 7.76 5.21 -4.66
C THR A 173 7.02 5.12 -3.33
N VAL A 174 7.40 4.19 -2.45
CA VAL A 174 6.79 4.02 -1.11
C VAL A 174 7.02 5.26 -0.24
N VAL A 175 8.24 5.80 -0.23
CA VAL A 175 8.58 7.03 0.51
C VAL A 175 7.76 8.23 0.01
N LEU A 176 7.53 8.34 -1.30
CA LEU A 176 6.74 9.42 -1.89
C LEU A 176 5.24 9.28 -1.63
N THR A 177 4.73 8.06 -1.46
CA THR A 177 3.32 7.80 -1.10
C THR A 177 3.05 8.10 0.37
N TRP A 178 4.02 7.91 1.26
CA TRP A 178 3.85 8.07 2.71
C TRP A 178 3.20 9.39 3.17
N PRO A 179 3.64 10.58 2.71
CA PRO A 179 3.08 11.85 3.17
C PRO A 179 1.59 11.99 2.87
N LEU A 180 1.14 11.45 1.74
CA LEU A 180 -0.26 11.46 1.33
C LEU A 180 -1.11 10.63 2.29
N GLU A 181 -0.67 9.42 2.59
CA GLU A 181 -1.38 8.50 3.51
C GLU A 181 -1.38 9.05 4.94
N CYS A 182 -0.27 9.64 5.39
CA CYS A 182 -0.22 10.31 6.68
C CYS A 182 -1.16 11.53 6.73
N PHE A 183 -1.29 12.28 5.63
CA PHE A 183 -2.21 13.40 5.53
C PHE A 183 -3.65 12.95 5.70
N VAL A 184 -4.08 11.92 4.95
CA VAL A 184 -5.46 11.43 4.99
C VAL A 184 -5.79 10.77 6.33
N THR A 185 -4.87 9.99 6.90
CA THR A 185 -5.04 9.41 8.24
C THR A 185 -5.25 10.50 9.29
N ARG A 186 -4.45 11.57 9.22
CA ARG A 186 -4.60 12.71 10.13
C ARG A 186 -5.93 13.43 9.94
N GLU A 187 -6.37 13.63 8.70
CA GLU A 187 -7.66 14.25 8.39
C GLU A 187 -8.83 13.44 8.96
N VAL A 188 -8.80 12.12 8.82
CA VAL A 188 -9.80 11.23 9.42
C VAL A 188 -9.82 11.33 10.95
N ILE A 189 -8.66 11.35 11.60
CA ILE A 189 -8.54 11.48 13.07
C ILE A 189 -9.08 12.85 13.54
N GLU A 190 -8.67 13.93 12.88
CA GLU A 190 -9.11 15.29 13.20
C GLU A 190 -10.63 15.42 13.04
N ASN A 191 -11.20 14.93 11.94
CA ASN A 191 -12.65 15.00 11.69
C ASN A 191 -13.45 14.09 12.62
N SER A 192 -12.90 12.95 13.05
CA SER A 192 -13.62 12.00 13.92
C SER A 192 -13.59 12.40 15.39
N ILE A 193 -12.47 12.95 15.88
CA ILE A 193 -12.26 13.23 17.32
C ILE A 193 -12.42 14.73 17.64
N PHE A 194 -12.08 15.61 16.69
CA PHE A 194 -11.95 17.06 16.92
C PHE A 194 -12.79 17.90 15.95
N ALA A 195 -13.90 17.36 15.45
CA ALA A 195 -14.80 18.00 14.47
C ALA A 195 -15.15 19.46 14.75
N SER A 196 -15.22 19.87 16.02
CA SER A 196 -15.63 21.22 16.45
C SER A 196 -14.48 22.13 16.90
N LYS A 197 -13.21 21.72 16.75
CA LYS A 197 -12.04 22.49 17.24
C LYS A 197 -11.14 22.94 16.10
N GLU A 198 -10.79 24.22 16.11
CA GLU A 198 -9.83 24.81 15.16
C GLU A 198 -8.51 24.02 15.12
N PRO A 199 -7.92 23.84 13.92
CA PRO A 199 -6.67 23.10 13.73
C PRO A 199 -5.49 23.85 14.38
N GLN A 200 -4.89 23.22 15.39
CA GLN A 200 -3.72 23.74 16.09
C GLN A 200 -2.44 23.12 15.56
N LEU A 201 -1.37 23.92 15.42
CA LEU A 201 -0.07 23.43 14.92
C LEU A 201 0.55 22.35 15.82
N GLY A 202 0.45 22.49 17.14
CA GLY A 202 0.94 21.48 18.08
C GLY A 202 0.22 20.14 17.96
N ARG A 203 -1.10 20.16 17.79
CA ARG A 203 -1.93 18.96 17.57
C ARG A 203 -1.58 18.26 16.25
N HIS A 204 -1.39 19.05 15.20
CA HIS A 204 -0.94 18.57 13.90
C HIS A 204 0.39 17.81 13.97
N ILE A 205 1.40 18.39 14.63
CA ILE A 205 2.70 17.75 14.82
C ILE A 205 2.54 16.48 15.68
N LEU A 206 1.81 16.56 16.79
CA LEU A 206 1.61 15.44 17.70
C LEU A 206 0.96 14.24 17.01
N ILE A 207 -0.14 14.45 16.28
CA ILE A 207 -0.84 13.37 15.57
C ILE A 207 0.08 12.74 14.52
N THR A 208 0.79 13.55 13.73
CA THR A 208 1.73 13.04 12.72
C THR A 208 2.87 12.23 13.35
N VAL A 209 3.43 12.67 14.48
CA VAL A 209 4.47 11.92 15.20
C VAL A 209 3.91 10.60 15.76
N ILE A 210 2.69 10.60 16.30
CA ILE A 210 2.04 9.37 16.79
C ILE A 210 1.82 8.38 15.65
N ILE A 211 1.29 8.83 14.50
CA ILE A 211 1.10 7.98 13.31
C ILE A 211 2.44 7.37 12.88
N ALA A 212 3.47 8.20 12.72
CA ALA A 212 4.79 7.73 12.31
C ALA A 212 5.41 6.74 13.32
N ALA A 213 5.29 7.00 14.61
CA ALA A 213 5.80 6.12 15.67
C ALA A 213 5.09 4.77 15.68
N LEU A 214 3.77 4.74 15.56
CA LEU A 214 2.99 3.51 15.51
C LEU A 214 3.36 2.67 14.28
N THR A 215 3.43 3.29 13.10
CA THR A 215 3.80 2.55 11.88
C THR A 215 5.25 2.08 11.92
N CYS A 216 6.17 2.86 12.49
CA CYS A 216 7.55 2.44 12.71
C CYS A 216 7.60 1.21 13.64
N GLY A 217 6.82 1.21 14.73
CA GLY A 217 6.70 0.07 15.63
C GLY A 217 6.18 -1.19 14.94
N ILE A 218 5.13 -1.07 14.11
CA ILE A 218 4.60 -2.20 13.32
C ILE A 218 5.65 -2.70 12.32
N SER A 219 6.37 -1.79 11.65
CA SER A 219 7.43 -2.15 10.69
C SER A 219 8.61 -2.88 11.34
N MET A 220 8.91 -2.57 12.62
CA MET A 220 9.91 -3.28 13.42
C MET A 220 9.42 -4.64 13.93
N ALA A 221 8.12 -4.79 14.18
CA ALA A 221 7.53 -6.02 14.68
C ALA A 221 7.25 -7.06 13.58
N THR A 222 7.06 -6.60 12.34
CA THR A 222 6.64 -7.46 11.23
C THR A 222 7.66 -7.46 10.11
N ASP A 223 8.29 -8.61 9.85
CA ASP A 223 9.26 -8.73 8.78
C ASP A 223 8.66 -8.96 7.39
N CYS A 224 7.43 -9.47 7.35
CA CYS A 224 6.72 -9.89 6.15
C CYS A 224 5.56 -8.95 5.82
N VAL A 225 5.60 -8.32 4.65
CA VAL A 225 4.52 -7.46 4.15
C VAL A 225 3.20 -8.22 3.96
N GLU A 226 3.29 -9.48 3.53
CA GLU A 226 2.12 -10.32 3.26
C GLU A 226 1.27 -10.54 4.53
N VAL A 227 1.91 -10.77 5.68
CA VAL A 227 1.21 -10.95 6.96
C VAL A 227 0.42 -9.69 7.32
N VAL A 228 1.01 -8.51 7.10
CA VAL A 228 0.35 -7.23 7.37
C VAL A 228 -0.85 -7.04 6.43
N LEU A 229 -0.71 -7.36 5.15
CA LEU A 229 -1.81 -7.29 4.18
C LEU A 229 -2.96 -8.23 4.55
N GLN A 230 -2.64 -9.48 4.90
CA GLN A 230 -3.64 -10.46 5.33
C GLN A 230 -4.37 -10.02 6.62
N LEU A 231 -3.65 -9.42 7.57
CA LEU A 231 -4.24 -8.92 8.81
C LEU A 231 -5.24 -7.77 8.54
N ASN A 232 -4.91 -6.86 7.63
CA ASN A 232 -5.84 -5.79 7.22
C ASN A 232 -7.14 -6.35 6.64
N VAL A 233 -7.05 -7.36 5.78
CA VAL A 233 -8.22 -8.02 5.19
C VAL A 233 -9.09 -8.68 6.27
N ARG A 234 -8.48 -9.40 7.21
CA ARG A 234 -9.20 -10.06 8.31
C ARG A 234 -9.94 -9.05 9.19
N VAL A 235 -9.27 -7.98 9.60
CA VAL A 235 -9.89 -6.92 10.41
C VAL A 235 -11.05 -6.26 9.67
N ALA A 236 -10.89 -5.96 8.37
CA ALA A 236 -11.96 -5.40 7.57
C ALA A 236 -13.17 -6.35 7.46
N ALA A 237 -12.94 -7.65 7.26
CA ALA A 237 -13.99 -8.66 7.23
C ALA A 237 -14.73 -8.79 8.57
N ASP A 238 -14.01 -8.76 9.69
CA ASP A 238 -14.59 -8.81 11.04
C ASP A 238 -15.46 -7.58 11.35
N VAL A 239 -15.02 -6.39 10.94
CA VAL A 239 -15.82 -5.17 11.08
C VAL A 239 -17.12 -5.28 10.27
N LEU A 240 -17.05 -5.77 9.03
CA LEU A 240 -18.24 -5.95 8.18
C LEU A 240 -19.22 -6.98 8.75
N THR A 241 -18.73 -8.09 9.30
CA THR A 241 -19.57 -9.12 9.94
C THR A 241 -20.18 -8.63 11.25
N SER A 242 -19.46 -7.83 12.04
CA SER A 242 -20.02 -7.21 13.24
C SER A 242 -21.14 -6.21 12.90
N ASN A 243 -20.95 -5.39 11.86
CA ASN A 243 -21.93 -4.41 11.39
C ASN A 243 -23.17 -5.08 10.77
N SER A 244 -23.00 -6.17 10.03
CA SER A 244 -24.14 -6.93 9.48
C SER A 244 -24.93 -7.63 10.58
N THR A 245 -24.26 -8.17 11.60
CA THR A 245 -24.91 -8.75 12.79
C THR A 245 -25.65 -7.69 13.59
N SER A 246 -25.06 -6.50 13.77
CA SER A 246 -25.70 -5.36 14.43
C SER A 246 -26.95 -4.89 13.68
N LYS A 247 -26.88 -4.73 12.35
CA LYS A 247 -28.05 -4.36 11.53
C LYS A 247 -29.15 -5.44 11.55
N ASN A 248 -28.78 -6.72 11.52
CA ASN A 248 -29.75 -7.82 11.63
C ASN A 248 -30.42 -7.86 13.01
N ASN A 249 -29.69 -7.55 14.08
CA ASN A 249 -30.25 -7.46 15.44
C ASN A 249 -31.14 -6.22 15.62
N LEU A 250 -30.79 -5.07 15.02
CA LEU A 250 -31.66 -3.89 14.97
C LEU A 250 -32.95 -4.15 14.17
N SER A 251 -32.86 -4.84 13.04
CA SER A 251 -34.02 -5.21 12.21
C SER A 251 -34.96 -6.17 12.96
N LYS A 252 -34.40 -7.19 13.65
CA LYS A 252 -35.19 -8.08 14.52
C LYS A 252 -35.82 -7.33 15.71
N GLY A 253 -35.07 -6.44 16.36
CA GLY A 253 -35.59 -5.61 17.46
C GLY A 253 -36.72 -4.67 17.02
N MET A 254 -36.62 -4.06 15.83
CA MET A 254 -37.72 -3.25 15.26
C MET A 254 -38.94 -4.11 14.92
N THR A 255 -38.75 -5.36 14.46
CA THR A 255 -39.87 -6.27 14.14
C THR A 255 -40.59 -6.74 15.41
N GLU A 256 -39.87 -7.00 16.50
CA GLU A 256 -40.48 -7.33 17.80
C GLU A 256 -41.21 -6.14 18.43
N ILE A 257 -40.70 -4.91 18.27
CA ILE A 257 -41.39 -3.68 18.72
C ILE A 257 -42.70 -3.46 17.94
N ILE A 258 -42.70 -3.67 16.62
CA ILE A 258 -43.92 -3.53 15.80
C ILE A 258 -44.96 -4.60 16.15
N LEU A 259 -44.54 -5.82 16.49
CA LEU A 259 -45.47 -6.89 16.90
C LEU A 259 -46.09 -6.64 18.28
N LEU A 260 -45.36 -6.01 19.21
CA LEU A 260 -45.87 -5.63 20.54
C LEU A 260 -46.85 -4.45 20.51
N GLU A 261 -46.84 -3.63 19.46
CA GLU A 261 -47.75 -2.49 19.29
C GLU A 261 -49.04 -2.85 18.53
N THR A 262 -49.15 -4.11 18.07
CA THR A 262 -50.32 -4.66 17.35
C THR A 262 -51.11 -5.73 18.13
N ALA A 263 -50.84 -5.88 19.44
CA ALA A 263 -51.59 -6.74 20.37
C ALA A 263 -52.26 -5.88 21.45
#